data_AF-A0A383WFU2-F1
#
_entry.id   AF-A0A383WFU2-F1
#
_cell.length_a   1.000
_cell.length_b   1.000
_cell.length_c   1.000
_cell.angle_alpha   90.00
_cell.angle_beta   90.00
_cell.angle_gamma   90.00
#
_symmetry.space_group_name_H-M   'P 1'
#
loop_
_entity.id
_entity.type
_entity.pdbx_description
1 polymer ?
#
loop_
_entity_poly.entity_id
_entity_poly.type
_entity_poly.pdbx_seq_one_letter_code
_entity_poly.pdbx_strand_id
1 'polypeptide(L)'
;MLLQAWAWQKQRVAALCTAATADRRDTVFLLQHPPVYTLGAGSSEAHVKFDLQQPPHPLYRTERGGEVTYHGPGQLVMYPILDLTRHQQDLHWYLRGLEEVVLRALANTSGLQGQRIEGLTGVWVDGHKLAAIGVRARKWVTYHGLALNVATALGPFSHITPCGIADRPVGSVKTALARAAAAAAAVADTKADGSSNSSSIHGTQQQQQQQQQQQQQQEEDLYAVSSDPLIVEYRYALLEALEEVFGLHLQPASQQQMQQLLNSGSSSSSSSSSSGVDSVPSRTGAVAIA
;
A
#
# COMPACT_ATOMS: atom_id res chain seq x y z
N MET A 1 1.49 -12.67 8.98
CA MET A 1 1.68 -11.71 7.88
C MET A 1 2.33 -10.39 8.32
N LEU A 2 1.68 -9.47 9.06
CA LEU A 2 2.29 -8.12 9.32
C LEU A 2 3.70 -8.15 9.91
N LEU A 3 3.97 -8.95 10.96
CA LEU A 3 5.31 -9.07 11.54
C LEU A 3 6.36 -9.62 10.56
N GLN A 4 5.93 -10.48 9.63
CA GLN A 4 6.79 -11.08 8.59
C GLN A 4 7.11 -10.05 7.50
N ALA A 5 6.10 -9.33 6.99
CA ALA A 5 6.29 -8.23 6.06
C ALA A 5 7.12 -7.07 6.66
N TRP A 6 7.00 -6.82 7.96
CA TRP A 6 7.86 -5.87 8.67
C TRP A 6 9.30 -6.39 8.78
N ALA A 7 9.49 -7.67 9.12
CA ALA A 7 10.82 -8.30 9.12
C ALA A 7 11.50 -8.23 7.74
N TRP A 8 10.77 -8.51 6.64
CA TRP A 8 11.29 -8.39 5.27
C TRP A 8 11.77 -6.97 4.95
N GLN A 9 10.98 -5.94 5.30
CA GLN A 9 11.42 -4.55 5.16
C GLN A 9 12.69 -4.27 5.96
N LYS A 10 12.75 -4.68 7.24
CA LYS A 10 13.92 -4.45 8.10
C LYS A 10 15.17 -5.19 7.59
N GLN A 11 15.02 -6.41 7.08
CA GLN A 11 16.08 -7.18 6.42
C GLN A 11 16.59 -6.45 5.17
N ARG A 12 15.71 -6.00 4.27
CA ARG A 12 16.12 -5.31 3.05
C ARG A 12 16.76 -3.94 3.33
N VAL A 13 16.21 -3.17 4.27
CA VAL A 13 16.82 -1.93 4.77
C VAL A 13 18.21 -2.21 5.36
N ALA A 14 18.36 -3.28 6.15
CA ALA A 14 19.64 -3.64 6.75
C ALA A 14 20.69 -3.96 5.66
N ALA A 15 20.34 -4.77 4.67
CA ALA A 15 21.19 -5.09 3.52
C ALA A 15 21.65 -3.82 2.78
N LEU A 16 20.71 -3.00 2.31
CA LEU A 16 21.02 -1.74 1.58
C LEU A 16 21.77 -0.71 2.44
N CYS A 17 21.64 -0.74 3.78
CA CYS A 17 22.42 0.06 4.71
C CYS A 17 23.89 -0.40 4.88
N THR A 18 24.30 -1.51 4.28
CA THR A 18 25.67 -2.03 4.28
C THR A 18 26.32 -1.89 2.90
N ALA A 19 27.59 -1.50 2.86
CA ALA A 19 28.33 -1.37 1.61
C ALA A 19 28.69 -2.72 0.96
N ALA A 20 28.39 -3.85 1.62
CA ALA A 20 28.79 -5.20 1.21
C ALA A 20 27.70 -5.98 0.46
N THR A 21 26.45 -5.50 0.41
CA THR A 21 25.38 -6.18 -0.32
C THR A 21 25.61 -6.10 -1.83
N ALA A 22 25.75 -7.26 -2.47
CA ALA A 22 25.98 -7.39 -3.90
C ALA A 22 24.77 -6.91 -4.73
N ASP A 23 23.55 -7.30 -4.36
CA ASP A 23 22.34 -6.82 -5.03
C ASP A 23 21.76 -5.58 -4.32
N ARG A 24 22.13 -4.41 -4.83
CA ARG A 24 21.63 -3.12 -4.34
C ARG A 24 20.30 -2.68 -4.95
N ARG A 25 19.63 -3.42 -5.84
CA ARG A 25 18.39 -2.95 -6.50
C ARG A 25 17.34 -2.45 -5.51
N ASP A 26 16.60 -1.41 -5.85
CA ASP A 26 15.48 -0.99 -5.00
C ASP A 26 14.43 -2.11 -4.91
N THR A 27 13.57 -2.10 -3.89
CA THR A 27 12.64 -3.22 -3.66
C THR A 27 11.28 -2.70 -3.24
N VAL A 28 10.22 -3.20 -3.86
CA VAL A 28 8.85 -2.76 -3.61
C VAL A 28 8.04 -3.96 -3.16
N PHE A 29 7.53 -3.92 -1.93
CA PHE A 29 6.52 -4.89 -1.49
C PHE A 29 5.14 -4.28 -1.74
N LEU A 30 4.22 -5.00 -2.38
CA LEU A 30 2.83 -4.58 -2.58
C LEU A 30 1.89 -5.71 -2.13
N LEU A 31 1.38 -5.58 -0.91
CA LEU A 31 0.68 -6.65 -0.20
C LEU A 31 -0.66 -6.16 0.39
N GLN A 32 -1.42 -7.10 0.96
CA GLN A 32 -2.50 -6.80 1.89
C GLN A 32 -2.10 -7.31 3.28
N HIS A 33 -2.74 -6.80 4.34
CA HIS A 33 -2.60 -7.36 5.69
C HIS A 33 -3.93 -7.96 6.16
N PRO A 34 -3.90 -9.00 7.01
CA PRO A 34 -5.02 -9.33 7.89
C PRO A 34 -5.37 -8.11 8.78
N PRO A 35 -6.60 -8.03 9.33
CA PRO A 35 -7.02 -6.90 10.17
C PRO A 35 -6.02 -6.61 11.29
N VAL A 36 -5.50 -5.37 11.33
CA VAL A 36 -4.43 -4.97 12.25
C VAL A 36 -4.39 -3.45 12.43
N TYR A 37 -4.17 -3.00 13.65
CA TYR A 37 -3.89 -1.60 13.95
C TYR A 37 -2.39 -1.39 14.11
N THR A 38 -1.87 -0.28 13.60
CA THR A 38 -0.49 0.15 13.88
C THR A 38 -0.46 1.52 14.51
N LEU A 39 0.44 1.67 15.48
CA LEU A 39 0.79 2.92 16.15
C LEU A 39 2.13 3.40 15.58
N GLY A 40 2.17 4.58 14.97
CA GLY A 40 3.41 5.18 14.46
C GLY A 40 4.24 5.86 15.56
N ALA A 41 5.37 6.45 15.18
CA ALA A 41 6.29 7.13 16.09
C ALA A 41 5.68 8.37 16.77
N GLY A 42 4.72 9.05 16.13
CA GLY A 42 3.98 10.17 16.72
C GLY A 42 2.83 9.75 17.65
N SER A 43 2.42 8.48 17.58
CA SER A 43 1.08 8.07 18.03
C SER A 43 0.77 8.32 19.50
N SER A 44 -0.26 9.14 19.71
CA SER A 44 -0.97 9.30 20.97
C SER A 44 -2.02 8.20 21.17
N GLU A 45 -2.06 7.63 22.37
CA GLU A 45 -3.08 6.65 22.78
C GLU A 45 -4.49 7.28 22.87
N ALA A 46 -4.57 8.61 23.03
CA ALA A 46 -5.84 9.35 23.00
C ALA A 46 -6.56 9.30 21.63
N HIS A 47 -5.89 8.81 20.58
CA HIS A 47 -6.51 8.56 19.27
C HIS A 47 -6.98 7.12 19.10
N VAL A 48 -6.91 6.28 20.14
CA VAL A 48 -7.44 4.92 20.17
C VAL A 48 -8.71 4.89 21.02
N LYS A 49 -9.81 4.36 20.47
CA LYS A 49 -11.15 4.36 21.10
C LYS A 49 -11.55 2.95 21.58
N PHE A 50 -10.56 2.14 21.93
CA PHE A 50 -10.70 0.78 22.45
C PHE A 50 -9.67 0.52 23.55
N ASP A 51 -9.90 -0.49 24.39
CA ASP A 51 -8.94 -0.90 25.41
C ASP A 51 -7.67 -1.46 24.74
N LEU A 52 -6.51 -0.84 25.03
CA LEU A 52 -5.21 -1.25 24.51
C LEU A 52 -4.79 -2.64 24.98
N GLN A 53 -5.33 -3.14 26.09
CA GLN A 53 -5.11 -4.50 26.59
C GLN A 53 -6.02 -5.53 25.90
N GLN A 54 -7.13 -5.10 25.29
CA GLN A 54 -8.09 -5.95 24.59
C GLN A 54 -8.49 -5.35 23.23
N PRO A 55 -7.53 -5.17 22.31
CA PRO A 55 -7.80 -4.50 21.05
C PRO A 55 -8.62 -5.43 20.12
N PRO A 56 -9.61 -4.91 19.35
CA PRO A 56 -10.49 -5.75 18.53
C PRO A 56 -9.76 -6.44 17.37
N HIS A 57 -8.58 -5.92 16.99
CA HIS A 57 -7.61 -6.55 16.10
C HIS A 57 -6.21 -6.35 16.69
N PRO A 58 -5.20 -7.17 16.34
CA PRO A 58 -3.83 -7.00 16.82
C PRO A 58 -3.32 -5.56 16.69
N LEU A 59 -2.63 -5.07 17.72
CA LEU A 59 -2.11 -3.71 17.81
C LEU A 59 -0.58 -3.75 17.92
N TYR A 60 0.12 -3.05 17.02
CA TYR A 60 1.59 -2.99 17.05
C TYR A 60 2.11 -1.55 16.99
N ARG A 61 3.06 -1.20 17.86
CA ARG A 61 3.84 0.04 17.74
C ARG A 61 5.00 -0.15 16.76
N THR A 62 5.20 0.86 15.92
CA THR A 62 6.04 0.81 14.72
C THR A 62 6.81 2.13 14.55
N GLU A 63 7.87 2.13 13.75
CA GLU A 63 8.77 3.28 13.59
C GLU A 63 8.30 4.31 12.55
N ARG A 64 7.22 4.04 11.78
CA ARG A 64 6.71 4.94 10.73
C ARG A 64 6.28 6.30 11.30
N GLY A 65 6.30 7.33 10.45
CA GLY A 65 5.64 8.61 10.77
C GLY A 65 4.12 8.47 10.99
N GLY A 66 3.55 9.48 11.65
CA GLY A 66 2.11 9.64 11.89
C GLY A 66 1.53 8.88 13.10
N GLU A 67 0.22 9.05 13.29
CA GLU A 67 -0.56 8.51 14.42
C GLU A 67 -0.95 7.03 14.23
N VAL A 68 -2.03 6.60 14.89
CA VAL A 68 -2.70 5.33 14.65
C VAL A 68 -3.28 5.22 13.23
N THR A 69 -3.26 4.01 12.67
CA THR A 69 -4.03 3.63 11.45
C THR A 69 -4.45 2.16 11.52
N TYR A 70 -5.39 1.79 10.64
CA TYR A 70 -5.80 0.41 10.39
C TYR A 70 -5.31 -0.10 9.02
N HIS A 71 -4.98 -1.39 8.96
CA HIS A 71 -4.78 -2.15 7.72
C HIS A 71 -5.64 -3.41 7.75
N GLY A 72 -6.10 -3.87 6.59
CA GLY A 72 -6.93 -5.06 6.48
C GLY A 72 -7.23 -5.44 5.02
N PRO A 73 -7.97 -6.54 4.79
CA PRO A 73 -8.38 -6.96 3.46
C PRO A 73 -9.11 -5.85 2.69
N GLY A 74 -8.86 -5.76 1.39
CA GLY A 74 -9.34 -4.69 0.52
C GLY A 74 -8.47 -3.44 0.51
N GLN A 75 -7.42 -3.35 1.34
CA GLN A 75 -6.45 -2.24 1.35
C GLN A 75 -5.14 -2.68 0.70
N LEU A 76 -4.73 -2.00 -0.38
CA LEU A 76 -3.41 -2.21 -0.98
C LEU A 76 -2.36 -1.43 -0.20
N VAL A 77 -1.37 -2.13 0.35
CA VAL A 77 -0.30 -1.56 1.16
C VAL A 77 1.02 -1.75 0.43
N MET A 78 1.66 -0.63 0.08
CA MET A 78 2.91 -0.62 -0.67
C MET A 78 4.05 -0.08 0.19
N TYR A 79 5.17 -0.81 0.20
CA TYR A 79 6.40 -0.45 0.89
C TYR A 79 7.57 -0.35 -0.11
N PRO A 80 7.79 0.82 -0.74
CA PRO A 80 8.98 1.07 -1.55
C PRO A 80 10.20 1.26 -0.64
N ILE A 81 11.13 0.32 -0.73
CA ILE A 81 12.43 0.31 -0.08
C ILE A 81 13.43 0.85 -1.11
N LEU A 82 13.54 2.18 -1.14
CA LEU A 82 14.39 2.93 -2.06
C LEU A 82 15.64 3.41 -1.33
N ASP A 83 16.80 3.26 -1.95
CA ASP A 83 18.05 3.89 -1.53
C ASP A 83 18.16 5.30 -2.13
N LEU A 84 17.72 6.30 -1.36
CA LEU A 84 17.65 7.69 -1.80
C LEU A 84 19.00 8.33 -2.12
N THR A 85 20.13 7.68 -1.80
CA THR A 85 21.46 8.14 -2.24
C THR A 85 21.69 7.99 -3.75
N ARG A 86 20.83 7.20 -4.43
CA ARG A 86 20.85 7.00 -5.89
C ARG A 86 19.69 7.69 -6.62
N HIS A 87 18.83 8.34 -5.84
CA HIS A 87 17.66 9.08 -6.31
C HIS A 87 17.84 10.53 -5.87
N GLN A 88 17.02 11.00 -4.94
CA GLN A 88 17.12 12.31 -4.31
C GLN A 88 17.06 12.15 -2.80
N GLN A 89 18.07 12.66 -2.08
CA GLN A 89 18.18 12.61 -0.62
C GLN A 89 17.23 13.61 0.07
N ASP A 90 15.94 13.54 -0.23
CA ASP A 90 14.89 14.33 0.40
C ASP A 90 13.65 13.46 0.70
N LEU A 91 13.25 13.43 1.97
CA LEU A 91 12.08 12.68 2.42
C LEU A 91 10.76 13.38 2.08
N HIS A 92 10.77 14.70 1.86
CA HIS A 92 9.58 15.42 1.40
C HIS A 92 9.30 15.11 -0.07
N TRP A 93 10.32 15.17 -0.94
CA TRP A 93 10.24 14.65 -2.31
C TRP A 93 9.69 13.22 -2.35
N TYR A 94 10.28 12.30 -1.59
CA TYR A 94 9.84 10.90 -1.55
C TYR A 94 8.36 10.78 -1.10
N LEU A 95 7.97 11.46 -0.03
CA LEU A 95 6.59 11.43 0.47
C LEU A 95 5.59 12.04 -0.53
N ARG A 96 5.91 13.17 -1.17
CA ARG A 96 5.07 13.79 -2.21
C ARG A 96 5.01 12.95 -3.47
N GLY A 97 6.06 12.19 -3.78
CA GLY A 97 6.05 11.14 -4.80
C GLY A 97 5.07 10.02 -4.46
N LEU A 98 5.04 9.50 -3.23
CA LEU A 98 4.03 8.50 -2.84
C LEU A 98 2.59 9.02 -2.93
N GLU A 99 2.36 10.31 -2.68
CA GLU A 99 1.04 10.93 -2.96
C GLU A 99 0.75 10.97 -4.47
N GLU A 100 1.76 11.28 -5.30
CA GLU A 100 1.63 11.33 -6.76
C GLU A 100 1.27 9.96 -7.36
N VAL A 101 1.89 8.89 -6.86
CA VAL A 101 1.59 7.51 -7.26
C VAL A 101 0.11 7.18 -7.07
N VAL A 102 -0.46 7.56 -5.93
CA VAL A 102 -1.90 7.33 -5.65
C VAL A 102 -2.78 8.22 -6.53
N LEU A 103 -2.40 9.49 -6.73
CA LEU A 103 -3.16 10.41 -7.59
C LEU A 103 -3.24 9.91 -9.04
N ARG A 104 -2.12 9.46 -9.60
CA ARG A 104 -2.06 8.89 -10.95
C ARG A 104 -2.84 7.59 -11.05
N ALA A 105 -2.72 6.68 -10.08
CA ALA A 105 -3.51 5.46 -10.05
C ALA A 105 -5.03 5.76 -9.99
N LEU A 106 -5.47 6.72 -9.17
CA LEU A 106 -6.88 7.13 -9.10
C LEU A 106 -7.37 7.69 -10.45
N ALA A 107 -6.61 8.61 -11.05
CA ALA A 107 -6.97 9.29 -12.28
C ALA A 107 -6.96 8.35 -13.50
N ASN A 108 -5.88 7.60 -13.71
CA ASN A 108 -5.67 6.75 -14.89
C ASN A 108 -6.62 5.54 -14.91
N THR A 109 -6.89 4.93 -13.76
CA THR A 109 -7.75 3.74 -13.67
C THR A 109 -9.23 4.07 -13.71
N SER A 110 -9.66 5.20 -13.13
CA SER A 110 -11.08 5.41 -12.83
C SER A 110 -11.59 6.84 -13.02
N GLY A 111 -10.74 7.77 -13.44
CA GLY A 111 -11.07 9.19 -13.53
C GLY A 111 -11.30 9.89 -12.18
N LEU A 112 -11.10 9.22 -11.05
CA LEU A 112 -11.29 9.81 -9.72
C LEU A 112 -10.29 10.94 -9.48
N GLN A 113 -10.82 12.14 -9.21
CA GLN A 113 -10.04 13.35 -8.97
C GLN A 113 -9.57 13.39 -7.51
N GLY A 114 -8.40 12.82 -7.25
CA GLY A 114 -7.72 12.94 -5.97
C GLY A 114 -7.05 14.29 -5.77
N GLN A 115 -6.86 14.67 -4.52
CA GLN A 115 -6.12 15.88 -4.13
C GLN A 115 -5.22 15.63 -2.90
N ARG A 116 -4.18 16.46 -2.81
CA ARG A 116 -3.40 16.68 -1.58
C ARG A 116 -4.10 17.77 -0.78
N ILE A 117 -4.04 17.72 0.55
CA ILE A 117 -4.52 18.79 1.41
C ILE A 117 -3.34 19.27 2.26
N GLU A 118 -3.13 20.59 2.30
CA GLU A 118 -2.02 21.18 3.06
C GLU A 118 -2.11 20.82 4.55
N GLY A 119 -0.97 20.50 5.16
CA GLY A 119 -0.88 19.95 6.52
C GLY A 119 -1.37 18.50 6.71
N LEU A 120 -2.14 17.93 5.77
CA LEU A 120 -2.83 16.64 5.95
C LEU A 120 -2.33 15.55 5.00
N THR A 121 -1.13 15.04 5.28
CA THR A 121 -0.42 13.97 4.54
C THR A 121 -1.32 12.83 4.06
N GLY A 122 -1.24 12.48 2.78
CA GLY A 122 -2.03 11.44 2.13
C GLY A 122 -2.94 11.99 1.04
N VAL A 123 -3.73 11.11 0.43
CA VAL A 123 -4.59 11.45 -0.73
C VAL A 123 -6.06 11.38 -0.37
N TRP A 124 -6.79 12.40 -0.83
CA TRP A 124 -8.16 12.68 -0.48
C TRP A 124 -9.04 12.77 -1.74
N VAL A 125 -10.27 12.26 -1.68
CA VAL A 125 -11.29 12.42 -2.73
C VAL A 125 -12.58 12.87 -2.05
N ASP A 126 -13.16 13.99 -2.48
CA ASP A 126 -14.37 14.61 -1.90
C ASP A 126 -14.36 14.69 -0.36
N GLY A 127 -13.25 15.18 0.21
CA GLY A 127 -13.05 15.31 1.65
C GLY A 127 -12.79 13.99 2.40
N HIS A 128 -12.84 12.84 1.74
CA HIS A 128 -12.58 11.53 2.34
C HIS A 128 -11.13 11.10 2.12
N LYS A 129 -10.46 10.59 3.15
CA LYS A 129 -9.09 10.07 3.03
C LYS A 129 -9.09 8.68 2.39
N LEU A 130 -8.56 8.54 1.19
CA LEU A 130 -8.45 7.25 0.50
C LEU A 130 -7.09 6.59 0.73
N ALA A 131 -6.01 7.37 0.84
CA ALA A 131 -4.69 6.82 1.14
C ALA A 131 -4.02 7.48 2.36
N ALA A 132 -3.50 6.62 3.25
CA ALA A 132 -2.59 7.02 4.31
C ALA A 132 -1.14 6.81 3.86
N ILE A 133 -0.25 7.73 4.22
CA ILE A 133 1.18 7.64 3.92
C ILE A 133 1.94 7.87 5.22
N GLY A 134 2.80 6.92 5.56
CA GLY A 134 3.60 6.92 6.78
C GLY A 134 4.92 6.22 6.50
N VAL A 135 5.98 7.00 6.38
CA VAL A 135 7.31 6.54 5.96
C VAL A 135 8.32 6.68 7.09
N ARG A 136 9.46 5.99 6.95
CA ARG A 136 10.70 6.34 7.64
C ARG A 136 11.89 5.98 6.75
N ALA A 137 13.07 6.52 7.05
CA ALA A 137 14.32 6.10 6.44
C ALA A 137 15.41 5.82 7.50
N ARG A 138 16.38 5.01 7.11
CA ARG A 138 17.62 4.74 7.86
C ARG A 138 18.78 4.79 6.88
N LYS A 139 19.79 5.64 7.14
CA LYS A 139 20.89 5.91 6.19
C LYS A 139 20.39 6.16 4.75
N TRP A 140 19.35 6.98 4.59
CA TRP A 140 18.71 7.27 3.30
C TRP A 140 18.01 6.09 2.60
N VAL A 141 17.93 4.90 3.20
CA VAL A 141 17.08 3.79 2.72
C VAL A 141 15.68 3.89 3.34
N THR A 142 14.62 3.95 2.54
CA THR A 142 13.23 4.09 2.99
C THR A 142 12.61 2.77 3.45
N TYR A 143 11.57 2.86 4.28
CA TYR A 143 10.67 1.75 4.64
C TYR A 143 9.35 2.27 5.21
N HIS A 144 8.41 1.36 5.43
CA HIS A 144 6.98 1.67 5.40
C HIS A 144 6.63 2.33 4.05
N GLY A 145 5.58 3.15 3.94
CA GLY A 145 5.11 3.61 2.63
C GLY A 145 3.68 4.13 2.64
N LEU A 146 2.87 3.64 1.69
CA LEU A 146 1.49 4.05 1.48
C LEU A 146 0.51 2.87 1.71
N ALA A 147 -0.72 3.22 2.05
CA ALA A 147 -1.84 2.29 2.17
C ALA A 147 -3.08 2.92 1.52
N LEU A 148 -3.50 2.38 0.37
CA LEU A 148 -4.67 2.80 -0.39
C LEU A 148 -5.87 1.92 -0.03
N ASN A 149 -6.94 2.53 0.46
CA ASN A 149 -8.21 1.86 0.65
C ASN A 149 -8.90 1.63 -0.70
N VAL A 150 -8.88 0.40 -1.24
CA VAL A 150 -9.52 0.10 -2.53
C VAL A 150 -10.95 -0.40 -2.32
N ALA A 151 -11.10 -1.57 -1.72
CA ALA A 151 -12.37 -2.18 -1.31
C ALA A 151 -12.45 -2.42 0.20
N THR A 152 -11.56 -1.79 0.97
CA THR A 152 -11.39 -1.97 2.43
C THR A 152 -12.69 -1.79 3.19
N ALA A 153 -12.96 -2.69 4.13
CA ALA A 153 -13.99 -2.49 5.14
C ALA A 153 -13.59 -1.31 6.06
N LEU A 154 -14.37 -0.22 6.04
CA LEU A 154 -14.03 1.02 6.76
C LEU A 154 -14.44 1.02 8.23
N GLY A 155 -15.28 0.07 8.67
CA GLY A 155 -15.76 -0.05 10.06
C GLY A 155 -14.66 0.04 11.13
N PRO A 156 -13.53 -0.68 11.01
CA PRO A 156 -12.41 -0.59 11.95
C PRO A 156 -11.84 0.82 12.16
N PHE A 157 -11.90 1.72 11.17
CA PHE A 157 -11.45 3.10 11.34
C PHE A 157 -12.32 3.89 12.34
N SER A 158 -13.56 3.47 12.62
CA SER A 158 -14.43 4.12 13.62
C SER A 158 -13.87 4.02 15.05
N HIS A 159 -13.11 2.96 15.35
CA HIS A 159 -12.50 2.73 16.66
C HIS A 159 -11.17 3.49 16.87
N ILE A 160 -10.78 4.36 15.94
CA ILE A 160 -9.59 5.19 16.02
C ILE A 160 -9.89 6.64 15.56
N THR A 161 -8.96 7.56 15.80
CA THR A 161 -8.92 8.88 15.17
C THR A 161 -7.71 8.90 14.23
N PRO A 162 -7.87 8.48 12.96
CA PRO A 162 -6.75 8.24 12.06
C PRO A 162 -5.99 9.53 11.78
N CYS A 163 -4.66 9.48 11.89
CA CYS A 163 -3.80 10.67 11.74
C CYS A 163 -4.09 11.84 12.70
N GLY A 164 -4.86 11.63 13.78
CA GLY A 164 -5.28 12.70 14.71
C GLY A 164 -6.38 13.62 14.17
N ILE A 165 -6.88 13.36 12.96
CA ILE A 165 -7.88 14.18 12.26
C ILE A 165 -9.27 13.66 12.64
N ALA A 166 -9.97 14.36 13.52
CA ALA A 166 -11.31 13.96 14.00
C ALA A 166 -12.46 14.46 13.09
N ASP A 167 -12.23 15.50 12.31
CA ASP A 167 -13.21 16.22 11.50
C ASP A 167 -13.40 15.65 10.08
N ARG A 168 -12.64 14.63 9.67
CA ARG A 168 -12.63 14.15 8.28
C ARG A 168 -12.78 12.63 8.16
N PRO A 169 -13.71 12.14 7.34
CA PRO A 169 -13.93 10.71 7.16
C PRO A 169 -12.80 10.04 6.37
N VAL A 170 -12.62 8.75 6.60
CA VAL A 170 -11.91 7.88 5.66
C VAL A 170 -12.86 7.41 4.56
N GLY A 171 -12.31 7.12 3.39
CA GLY A 171 -13.03 6.53 2.27
C GLY A 171 -12.22 5.41 1.63
N SER A 172 -12.82 4.76 0.65
CA SER A 172 -12.16 3.83 -0.28
C SER A 172 -12.52 4.15 -1.72
N VAL A 173 -11.72 3.67 -2.68
CA VAL A 173 -12.03 3.74 -4.12
C VAL A 173 -13.46 3.27 -4.39
N LYS A 174 -13.84 2.10 -3.86
CA LYS A 174 -15.19 1.52 -4.01
C LYS A 174 -16.29 2.47 -3.53
N THR A 175 -16.10 3.15 -2.40
CA THR A 175 -17.07 4.16 -1.93
C THR A 175 -17.05 5.45 -2.75
N ALA A 176 -15.90 5.88 -3.27
CA ALA A 176 -15.79 7.06 -4.11
C ALA A 176 -16.50 6.84 -5.47
N LEU A 177 -16.29 5.68 -6.10
CA LEU A 177 -17.00 5.29 -7.33
C LEU A 177 -18.51 5.18 -7.12
N ALA A 178 -18.96 4.60 -6.00
CA ALA A 178 -20.38 4.54 -5.67
C ALA A 178 -21.01 5.94 -5.50
N ARG A 179 -20.30 6.89 -4.85
CA ARG A 179 -20.74 8.29 -4.73
C ARG A 179 -20.75 9.01 -6.08
N ALA A 180 -19.73 8.81 -6.92
CA ALA A 180 -19.67 9.40 -8.26
C ALA A 180 -20.80 8.88 -9.16
N ALA A 181 -21.08 7.58 -9.13
CA ALA A 181 -22.20 6.96 -9.84
C ALA A 181 -23.56 7.49 -9.34
N ALA A 182 -23.74 7.63 -8.02
CA ALA A 182 -24.96 8.20 -7.44
C ALA A 182 -25.16 9.68 -7.81
N ALA A 183 -24.08 10.48 -7.86
CA ALA A 183 -24.15 11.87 -8.29
C ALA A 183 -24.48 11.99 -9.79
N ALA A 184 -23.85 11.16 -10.64
CA ALA A 184 -24.18 11.10 -12.07
C ALA A 184 -25.63 10.64 -12.29
N ALA A 185 -26.10 9.65 -11.52
CA ALA A 185 -27.48 9.20 -11.53
C ALA A 185 -28.44 10.33 -11.13
N ALA A 186 -28.21 11.07 -10.04
CA ALA A 186 -29.08 12.19 -9.64
C ALA A 186 -29.21 13.30 -10.71
N VAL A 187 -28.14 13.56 -11.46
CA VAL A 187 -28.13 14.50 -12.60
C VAL A 187 -28.88 13.93 -13.83
N ALA A 188 -28.98 12.61 -13.95
CA ALA A 188 -29.77 11.92 -14.98
C ALA A 188 -31.24 11.69 -14.56
N ASP A 189 -31.51 11.53 -13.26
CA ASP A 189 -32.84 11.27 -12.67
C ASP A 189 -33.69 12.54 -12.65
N THR A 190 -33.04 13.71 -12.57
CA THR A 190 -33.64 15.01 -12.98
C THR A 190 -34.04 15.08 -14.47
N LYS A 191 -33.84 14.01 -15.25
CA LYS A 191 -34.26 13.86 -16.65
C LYS A 191 -35.00 12.55 -16.97
N ALA A 192 -35.13 11.58 -16.07
CA ALA A 192 -35.72 10.26 -16.39
C ALA A 192 -36.25 9.48 -15.17
N ASP A 193 -37.56 9.61 -14.91
CA ASP A 193 -38.32 8.76 -13.97
C ASP A 193 -38.63 7.38 -14.59
N GLY A 194 -38.46 6.26 -13.85
CA GLY A 194 -38.87 4.92 -14.35
C GLY A 194 -38.18 3.63 -13.83
N SER A 195 -38.40 3.27 -12.56
CA SER A 195 -38.43 1.90 -11.93
C SER A 195 -37.64 0.66 -12.48
N SER A 196 -36.85 0.07 -11.55
CA SER A 196 -36.63 -1.36 -11.11
C SER A 196 -37.36 -2.57 -11.78
N ASN A 197 -36.97 -3.87 -11.64
CA ASN A 197 -36.37 -4.58 -10.48
C ASN A 197 -35.85 -6.06 -10.74
N SER A 198 -34.94 -6.58 -9.86
CA SER A 198 -34.76 -7.99 -9.32
C SER A 198 -34.96 -9.30 -10.16
N SER A 199 -34.39 -10.51 -9.91
CA SER A 199 -33.35 -11.08 -9.00
C SER A 199 -33.14 -12.60 -9.23
N SER A 200 -31.89 -13.11 -9.03
CA SER A 200 -31.34 -14.39 -8.47
C SER A 200 -32.16 -15.74 -8.41
N ILE A 201 -31.70 -16.95 -8.01
CA ILE A 201 -30.52 -17.53 -7.30
C ILE A 201 -30.19 -18.96 -7.89
N HIS A 202 -28.99 -19.53 -7.66
CA HIS A 202 -28.71 -20.99 -7.70
C HIS A 202 -27.75 -21.40 -6.55
N GLY A 203 -27.97 -22.56 -5.90
CA GLY A 203 -27.17 -22.97 -4.74
C GLY A 203 -27.17 -24.48 -4.46
N THR A 204 -26.02 -25.13 -4.68
CA THR A 204 -25.63 -26.45 -4.09
C THR A 204 -24.16 -26.80 -4.38
N GLN A 205 -23.59 -26.34 -5.50
CA GLN A 205 -22.15 -26.50 -5.80
C GLN A 205 -21.22 -25.69 -4.87
N GLN A 206 -21.74 -24.66 -4.20
CA GLN A 206 -20.95 -23.68 -3.46
C GLN A 206 -20.18 -24.26 -2.26
N GLN A 207 -20.70 -25.28 -1.56
CA GLN A 207 -20.10 -25.76 -0.32
C GLN A 207 -18.82 -26.59 -0.51
N GLN A 208 -18.72 -27.36 -1.60
CA GLN A 208 -17.49 -28.12 -1.92
C GLN A 208 -16.42 -27.22 -2.54
N GLN A 209 -16.81 -26.24 -3.36
CA GLN A 209 -15.88 -25.19 -3.81
C GLN A 209 -15.33 -24.37 -2.62
N GLN A 210 -16.15 -24.02 -1.63
CA GLN A 210 -15.71 -23.24 -0.47
C GLN A 210 -14.56 -23.88 0.32
N GLN A 211 -14.53 -25.20 0.50
CA GLN A 211 -13.45 -25.84 1.26
C GLN A 211 -12.12 -25.92 0.48
N GLN A 212 -12.16 -26.16 -0.82
CA GLN A 212 -10.95 -26.12 -1.67
C GLN A 212 -10.46 -24.69 -1.88
N GLN A 213 -11.36 -23.72 -2.05
CA GLN A 213 -11.04 -22.30 -2.08
C GLN A 213 -10.42 -21.82 -0.77
N GLN A 214 -10.86 -22.31 0.40
CA GLN A 214 -10.27 -21.92 1.68
C GLN A 214 -8.81 -22.39 1.85
N GLN A 215 -8.43 -23.55 1.31
CA GLN A 215 -7.04 -24.00 1.33
C GLN A 215 -6.18 -23.26 0.29
N GLN A 216 -6.70 -23.01 -0.92
CA GLN A 216 -5.98 -22.21 -1.91
C GLN A 216 -5.85 -20.74 -1.50
N GLN A 217 -6.86 -20.15 -0.85
CA GLN A 217 -6.79 -18.79 -0.30
C GLN A 217 -5.74 -18.65 0.81
N GLN A 218 -5.47 -19.70 1.60
CA GLN A 218 -4.40 -19.67 2.59
C GLN A 218 -2.99 -19.69 1.99
N GLU A 219 -2.82 -20.17 0.75
CA GLU A 219 -1.55 -20.13 0.02
C GLU A 219 -1.42 -18.87 -0.87
N GLU A 220 -2.52 -18.38 -1.46
CA GLU A 220 -2.57 -17.14 -2.25
C GLU A 220 -2.47 -15.86 -1.39
N ASP A 221 -2.82 -15.94 -0.10
CA ASP A 221 -2.85 -14.82 0.86
C ASP A 221 -1.52 -14.04 1.00
N LEU A 222 -0.39 -14.61 0.55
CA LEU A 222 0.94 -14.04 0.80
C LEU A 222 1.28 -12.80 -0.04
N TYR A 223 0.55 -12.54 -1.14
CA TYR A 223 1.00 -11.65 -2.23
C TYR A 223 -0.10 -10.74 -2.83
N ALA A 224 -0.85 -10.07 -1.96
CA ALA A 224 -2.02 -9.24 -2.31
C ALA A 224 -3.09 -9.93 -3.19
N VAL A 225 -3.05 -11.25 -3.37
CA VAL A 225 -3.85 -11.99 -4.36
C VAL A 225 -5.33 -11.97 -3.98
N SER A 226 -6.02 -10.94 -4.45
CA SER A 226 -7.47 -10.87 -4.45
C SER A 226 -7.99 -11.19 -5.84
N SER A 227 -9.12 -11.89 -5.89
CA SER A 227 -9.94 -12.06 -7.08
C SER A 227 -10.94 -10.91 -7.30
N ASP A 228 -11.03 -9.93 -6.39
CA ASP A 228 -11.81 -8.70 -6.61
C ASP A 228 -11.15 -7.89 -7.74
N PRO A 229 -11.83 -7.67 -8.88
CA PRO A 229 -11.23 -7.01 -10.04
C PRO A 229 -10.70 -5.62 -9.73
N LEU A 230 -11.35 -4.86 -8.84
CA LEU A 230 -10.95 -3.50 -8.49
C LEU A 230 -9.61 -3.51 -7.73
N ILE A 231 -9.36 -4.53 -6.91
CA ILE A 231 -8.07 -4.69 -6.19
C ILE A 231 -6.97 -5.11 -7.15
N VAL A 232 -7.26 -5.98 -8.12
CA VAL A 232 -6.30 -6.39 -9.16
C VAL A 232 -5.90 -5.19 -10.02
N GLU A 233 -6.87 -4.43 -10.51
CA GLU A 233 -6.67 -3.26 -11.36
C GLU A 233 -5.83 -2.17 -10.67
N TYR A 234 -6.20 -1.80 -9.44
CA TYR A 234 -5.45 -0.81 -8.66
C TYR A 234 -4.05 -1.27 -8.25
N ARG A 235 -3.79 -2.60 -8.17
CA ARG A 235 -2.44 -3.12 -7.93
C ARG A 235 -1.52 -2.85 -9.11
N TYR A 236 -1.98 -3.07 -10.35
CA TYR A 236 -1.19 -2.73 -11.53
C TYR A 236 -1.00 -1.21 -11.65
N ALA A 237 -2.07 -0.43 -11.47
CA ALA A 237 -2.02 1.03 -11.55
C ALA A 237 -1.05 1.66 -10.54
N LEU A 238 -0.98 1.15 -9.30
CA LEU A 238 0.00 1.61 -8.31
C LEU A 238 1.45 1.26 -8.70
N LEU A 239 1.70 0.10 -9.31
CA LEU A 239 3.05 -0.29 -9.74
C LEU A 239 3.52 0.52 -10.95
N GLU A 240 2.65 0.73 -11.93
CA GLU A 240 2.91 1.57 -13.12
C GLU A 240 3.17 3.03 -12.70
N ALA A 241 2.30 3.62 -11.88
CA ALA A 241 2.49 4.97 -11.37
C ALA A 241 3.77 5.11 -10.51
N LEU A 242 4.19 4.05 -9.79
CA LEU A 242 5.46 4.03 -9.06
C LEU A 242 6.67 4.04 -10.00
N GLU A 243 6.64 3.29 -11.11
CA GLU A 243 7.68 3.36 -12.15
C GLU A 243 7.81 4.77 -12.72
N GLU A 244 6.69 5.40 -13.08
CA GLU A 244 6.69 6.76 -13.65
C GLU A 244 7.22 7.81 -12.69
N VAL A 245 6.75 7.80 -11.43
CA VAL A 245 7.03 8.86 -10.46
C VAL A 245 8.46 8.79 -9.94
N PHE A 246 9.02 7.58 -9.77
CA PHE A 246 10.36 7.37 -9.23
C PHE A 246 11.39 6.94 -10.28
N GLY A 247 11.02 6.90 -11.57
CA GLY A 247 11.92 6.49 -12.66
C GLY A 247 12.42 5.05 -12.54
N LEU A 248 11.61 4.16 -11.95
CA LEU A 248 12.01 2.76 -11.72
C LEU A 248 11.78 1.89 -12.95
N HIS A 249 12.48 0.75 -12.97
CA HIS A 249 12.09 -0.39 -13.78
C HIS A 249 11.84 -1.60 -12.88
N LEU A 250 10.58 -1.94 -12.67
CA LEU A 250 10.12 -3.00 -11.78
C LEU A 250 10.17 -4.36 -12.49
N GLN A 251 10.97 -5.26 -11.94
CA GLN A 251 11.01 -6.67 -12.32
C GLN A 251 10.25 -7.49 -11.28
N PRO A 252 9.23 -8.27 -11.65
CA PRO A 252 8.56 -9.17 -10.72
C PRO A 252 9.54 -10.25 -10.22
N ALA A 253 9.54 -10.52 -8.93
CA ALA A 253 10.33 -11.60 -8.33
C ALA A 253 9.46 -12.76 -7.87
N SER A 254 9.95 -13.99 -8.08
CA SER A 254 9.43 -15.17 -7.42
C SER A 254 9.72 -15.14 -5.91
N GLN A 255 8.96 -15.91 -5.13
CA GLN A 255 9.22 -16.10 -3.69
C GLN A 255 10.66 -16.57 -3.40
N GLN A 256 11.26 -17.38 -4.28
CA GLN A 256 12.66 -17.80 -4.15
C GLN A 256 13.62 -16.62 -4.35
N GLN A 257 13.38 -15.78 -5.36
CA GLN A 257 14.18 -14.57 -5.60
C GLN A 257 14.02 -13.55 -4.47
N MET A 258 12.81 -13.37 -3.92
CA MET A 258 12.60 -12.60 -2.69
C MET A 258 13.46 -13.14 -1.54
N GLN A 259 13.39 -14.45 -1.27
CA GLN A 259 14.13 -15.02 -0.14
C GLN A 259 15.64 -14.91 -0.30
N GLN A 260 16.16 -15.02 -1.53
CA GLN A 260 17.57 -14.74 -1.87
C GLN A 260 17.94 -13.27 -1.61
N LEU A 261 17.12 -12.31 -2.05
CA LEU A 261 17.33 -10.88 -1.80
C LEU A 261 17.39 -10.55 -0.30
N LEU A 262 16.48 -11.14 0.49
CA LEU A 262 16.42 -10.97 1.95
C LEU A 262 17.60 -11.63 2.67
N ASN A 263 18.03 -12.80 2.22
CA ASN A 263 19.16 -13.55 2.81
C ASN A 263 20.54 -13.02 2.39
N SER A 264 20.63 -12.24 1.30
CA SER A 264 21.91 -11.73 0.76
C SER A 264 22.73 -10.84 1.72
N GLY A 265 22.15 -10.43 2.86
CA GLY A 265 22.85 -9.72 3.94
C GLY A 265 23.55 -10.61 4.97
N SER A 266 23.45 -11.96 4.88
CA SER A 266 23.99 -12.89 5.90
C SER A 266 25.18 -13.75 5.45
N SER A 267 25.68 -13.60 4.22
CA SER A 267 26.85 -14.34 3.71
C SER A 267 27.99 -13.40 3.29
N SER A 268 29.20 -13.67 3.80
CA SER A 268 30.42 -12.92 3.53
C SER A 268 31.20 -13.46 2.33
N SER A 269 32.03 -12.59 1.71
CA SER A 269 32.97 -12.80 0.56
C SER A 269 32.35 -12.59 -0.85
N SER A 270 33.03 -12.04 -1.86
CA SER A 270 34.29 -11.24 -1.92
C SER A 270 34.55 -10.64 -3.32
N SER A 271 34.88 -9.34 -3.43
CA SER A 271 35.48 -8.62 -4.60
C SER A 271 34.70 -8.66 -5.94
N SER A 272 34.84 -7.74 -6.91
CA SER A 272 35.85 -6.72 -7.21
C SER A 272 35.24 -5.49 -7.92
N SER A 273 36.05 -4.46 -8.17
CA SER A 273 35.63 -3.15 -8.71
C SER A 273 35.90 -2.94 -10.21
N SER A 274 35.01 -2.22 -10.91
CA SER A 274 35.36 -1.45 -12.10
C SER A 274 34.51 -0.17 -12.19
N SER A 275 35.05 0.86 -12.85
CA SER A 275 34.49 2.21 -12.95
C SER A 275 34.22 2.59 -14.40
N GLY A 276 33.16 3.36 -14.70
CA GLY A 276 32.99 3.91 -16.05
C GLY A 276 31.67 4.63 -16.37
N VAL A 277 31.79 5.97 -16.44
CA VAL A 277 31.10 6.90 -17.37
C VAL A 277 29.59 7.17 -17.21
N ASP A 278 29.25 8.46 -17.30
CA ASP A 278 27.90 9.01 -17.28
C ASP A 278 26.99 8.49 -18.40
N SER A 279 25.71 8.33 -18.07
CA SER A 279 24.63 8.18 -19.04
C SER A 279 23.36 8.88 -18.54
N VAL A 280 22.47 9.22 -19.48
CA VAL A 280 21.06 9.63 -19.24
C VAL A 280 20.49 8.78 -18.09
N PRO A 281 19.75 9.34 -17.11
CA PRO A 281 19.30 8.60 -15.92
C PRO A 281 18.58 7.32 -16.33
N SER A 282 19.31 6.22 -16.29
CA SER A 282 18.82 4.91 -16.67
C SER A 282 17.90 4.46 -15.56
N ARG A 283 16.71 3.96 -15.93
CA ARG A 283 15.71 3.53 -14.96
C ARG A 283 16.37 2.56 -13.98
N THR A 284 16.41 2.92 -12.69
CA THR A 284 17.11 2.10 -11.71
C THR A 284 16.36 0.79 -11.56
N GLY A 285 17.06 -0.32 -11.80
CA GLY A 285 16.48 -1.66 -11.65
C GLY A 285 15.95 -1.85 -10.23
N ALA A 286 14.66 -2.17 -10.14
CA ALA A 286 13.94 -2.37 -8.90
C ALA A 286 13.22 -3.72 -8.96
N VAL A 287 13.02 -4.36 -7.81
CA VAL A 287 12.34 -5.64 -7.71
C VAL A 287 10.96 -5.45 -7.10
N ALA A 288 9.92 -5.79 -7.85
CA ALA A 288 8.56 -5.85 -7.36
C ALA A 288 8.28 -7.23 -6.76
N ILE A 289 7.85 -7.21 -5.49
CA ILE A 289 7.33 -8.33 -4.74
C ILE A 289 5.87 -7.98 -4.48
N ALA A 290 5.02 -8.28 -5.46
CA ALA A 290 3.57 -8.25 -5.31
C ALA A 290 3.14 -9.55 -4.66
#